data_AF-A0A971ZIL9-F1
#
_entry.id   AF-A0A971ZIL9-F1
#
_cell.length_a   1.000
_cell.length_b   1.000
_cell.length_c   1.000
_cell.angle_alpha   90.00
_cell.angle_beta   90.00
_cell.angle_gamma   90.00
#
_symmetry.space_group_name_H-M   'P 1'
#
loop_
_entity.id
_entity.type
_entity.pdbx_description
1 polymer ?
#
loop_
_entity_poly.entity_id
_entity_poly.type
_entity_poly.pdbx_seq_one_letter_code
_entity_poly.pdbx_strand_id
1 'polypeptide(L)'
;MKRARFLLLALVVAIMMMGAGYAYWSERIEIKNTVNTGELDVKFTEADVKVDDDYEDLLDKKEEKHRSKGAPWVAKAEVDSKDNKKVVVEVKNMYPGARFTVETKLKNTGTIHAKLTDIEFDFEHGSKDFAKYLILKEIKIGDKTYESDKAVNKVDLSDWEVKLLKTSGLRTNEAENVEGVQPEWGWPWPPKPDPEPQPDPDEDTIDIEYTFEIDRNATENQVKENATYKFSLKAIVRQLNDRGDGRIRFDE
;
A
#
# COMPACT_ATOMS: atom_id res chain seq x y z
N MET A 1 -84.72 -8.85 26.79
CA MET A 1 -83.26 -9.13 26.86
C MET A 1 -82.68 -9.87 25.63
N LYS A 2 -83.44 -10.61 24.81
CA LYS A 2 -82.89 -11.36 23.66
C LYS A 2 -82.25 -10.47 22.58
N ARG A 3 -82.87 -9.33 22.23
CA ARG A 3 -82.36 -8.41 21.19
C ARG A 3 -81.05 -7.71 21.57
N ALA A 4 -80.87 -7.37 22.85
CA ALA A 4 -79.62 -6.77 23.35
C ALA A 4 -78.45 -7.77 23.33
N ARG A 5 -78.72 -9.07 23.56
CA ARG A 5 -77.69 -10.13 23.47
C ARG A 5 -77.17 -10.33 22.05
N PHE A 6 -78.05 -10.23 21.04
CA PHE A 6 -77.63 -10.28 19.64
C PHE A 6 -76.80 -9.07 19.22
N LEU A 7 -77.15 -7.86 19.70
CA LEU A 7 -76.35 -6.66 19.47
C LEU A 7 -74.95 -6.75 20.11
N LEU A 8 -74.87 -7.26 21.33
CA LEU A 8 -73.59 -7.45 22.03
C LEU A 8 -72.71 -8.46 21.30
N LEU A 9 -73.30 -9.53 20.76
CA LEU A 9 -72.58 -10.54 19.99
C LEU A 9 -72.08 -9.99 18.65
N ALA A 10 -72.88 -9.18 17.95
CA ALA A 10 -72.45 -8.49 16.74
C ALA A 10 -71.30 -7.50 16.98
N LEU A 11 -71.32 -6.79 18.12
CA LEU A 11 -70.24 -5.88 18.52
C LEU A 11 -68.92 -6.62 18.76
N VAL A 12 -68.97 -7.76 19.46
CA VAL A 12 -67.79 -8.60 19.71
C VAL A 12 -67.19 -9.10 18.40
N VAL A 13 -68.03 -9.54 17.46
CA VAL A 13 -67.61 -9.99 16.13
C VAL A 13 -66.98 -8.85 15.31
N ALA A 14 -67.53 -7.63 15.39
CA ALA A 14 -66.94 -6.47 14.74
C ALA A 14 -65.54 -6.12 15.29
N ILE A 15 -65.35 -6.16 16.61
CA ILE A 15 -64.05 -5.90 17.26
C ILE A 15 -63.03 -6.98 16.87
N MET A 16 -63.43 -8.25 16.79
CA MET A 16 -62.56 -9.34 16.34
C MET A 16 -62.12 -9.15 14.88
N MET A 17 -63.03 -8.75 13.98
CA MET A 17 -62.70 -8.48 12.59
C MET A 17 -61.79 -7.24 12.42
N MET A 18 -61.96 -6.21 13.25
CA MET A 18 -61.05 -5.06 13.26
C MET A 18 -59.63 -5.45 13.69
N GLY A 19 -59.48 -6.37 14.66
CA GLY A 19 -58.17 -6.89 15.08
C GLY A 19 -57.46 -7.72 14.00
N ALA A 20 -58.20 -8.55 13.28
CA ALA A 20 -57.68 -9.31 12.14
C ALA A 20 -57.23 -8.40 10.97
N GLY A 21 -57.93 -7.28 10.78
CA GLY A 21 -57.55 -6.24 9.84
C GLY A 21 -56.17 -5.66 10.15
N TYR A 22 -55.92 -5.16 11.36
CA TYR A 22 -54.62 -4.53 11.69
C TYR A 22 -53.41 -5.46 11.56
N ALA A 23 -53.57 -6.77 11.80
CA ALA A 23 -52.49 -7.75 11.62
C ALA A 23 -52.22 -8.12 10.15
N TYR A 24 -53.21 -7.98 9.25
CA TYR A 24 -53.06 -8.31 7.84
C TYR A 24 -52.32 -7.22 7.03
N TRP A 25 -52.27 -5.99 7.53
CA TRP A 25 -51.63 -4.86 6.86
C TRP A 25 -50.21 -4.58 7.39
N SER A 26 -49.67 -5.42 8.27
CA SER A 26 -48.26 -5.33 8.68
C SER A 26 -47.38 -6.10 7.70
N GLU A 27 -46.79 -5.38 6.75
CA GLU A 27 -45.78 -5.94 5.85
C GLU A 27 -44.40 -5.88 6.52
N ARG A 28 -43.73 -7.03 6.65
CA ARG A 28 -42.37 -7.09 7.19
C ARG A 28 -41.38 -6.79 6.07
N ILE A 29 -40.86 -5.56 6.05
CA ILE A 29 -39.80 -5.17 5.11
C ILE A 29 -38.47 -5.72 5.64
N GLU A 30 -37.99 -6.81 5.06
CA GLU A 30 -36.68 -7.39 5.35
C GLU A 30 -35.63 -6.73 4.46
N ILE A 31 -34.93 -5.72 4.98
CA ILE A 31 -33.81 -5.10 4.26
C ILE A 31 -32.59 -6.02 4.38
N LYS A 32 -32.41 -6.91 3.40
CA LYS A 32 -31.19 -7.70 3.26
C LYS A 32 -30.12 -6.83 2.63
N ASN A 33 -29.34 -6.16 3.49
CA ASN A 33 -28.21 -5.37 3.04
C ASN A 33 -26.93 -6.19 3.21
N THR A 34 -26.26 -6.48 2.10
CA THR A 34 -24.90 -7.04 2.13
C THR A 34 -23.94 -5.85 2.16
N VAL A 35 -23.31 -5.63 3.30
CA VAL A 35 -22.25 -4.62 3.42
C VAL A 35 -20.98 -5.22 2.83
N ASN A 36 -20.63 -4.81 1.61
CA ASN A 36 -19.31 -5.10 1.06
C ASN A 36 -18.31 -4.16 1.74
N THR A 37 -17.43 -4.71 2.58
CA THR A 37 -16.30 -3.96 3.13
C THR A 37 -15.23 -3.81 2.06
N GLY A 38 -14.56 -2.65 2.01
CA GLY A 38 -13.41 -2.48 1.12
C GLY A 38 -12.21 -3.34 1.54
N GLU A 39 -11.24 -3.48 0.64
CA GLU A 39 -10.02 -4.25 0.83
C GLU A 39 -8.82 -3.30 0.93
N LEU A 40 -7.95 -3.53 1.92
CA LEU A 40 -6.66 -2.85 2.05
C LEU A 40 -5.60 -3.75 1.40
N ASP A 41 -5.06 -3.32 0.26
CA ASP A 41 -4.01 -4.07 -0.46
C ASP A 41 -3.02 -3.08 -1.08
N VAL A 42 -1.76 -3.18 -0.68
CA VAL A 42 -0.67 -2.34 -1.20
C VAL A 42 0.47 -3.25 -1.62
N LYS A 43 0.99 -3.01 -2.81
CA LYS A 43 1.96 -3.87 -3.49
C LYS A 43 3.09 -3.05 -4.11
N PHE A 44 4.28 -3.62 -4.11
CA PHE A 44 5.38 -3.13 -4.92
C PHE A 44 5.13 -3.48 -6.38
N THR A 45 5.27 -2.51 -7.27
CA THR A 45 5.10 -2.72 -8.72
C THR A 45 6.44 -2.84 -9.41
N GLU A 46 7.43 -2.08 -8.96
CA GLU A 46 8.76 -2.00 -9.56
C GLU A 46 9.81 -1.95 -8.46
N ALA A 47 10.98 -2.53 -8.76
CA ALA A 47 12.17 -2.44 -7.95
C ALA A 47 13.37 -2.40 -8.90
N ASP A 48 14.27 -1.43 -8.70
CA ASP A 48 15.52 -1.29 -9.43
C ASP A 48 16.66 -0.96 -8.47
N VAL A 49 17.90 -1.16 -8.91
CA VAL A 49 19.08 -0.82 -8.12
C VAL A 49 20.05 0.01 -8.94
N LYS A 50 20.35 1.19 -8.41
CA LYS A 50 21.45 2.03 -8.88
C LYS A 50 22.66 1.75 -8.01
N VAL A 51 23.69 1.20 -8.62
CA VAL A 51 24.99 1.10 -7.98
C VAL A 51 25.65 2.47 -8.11
N ASP A 52 26.03 3.05 -6.98
CA ASP A 52 26.78 4.30 -6.98
C ASP A 52 28.23 3.96 -7.32
N ASP A 53 28.57 4.12 -8.60
CA ASP A 53 29.91 3.92 -9.13
C ASP A 53 30.85 5.10 -8.78
N ASP A 54 30.46 6.01 -7.88
CA ASP A 54 31.33 7.06 -7.32
C ASP A 54 32.51 6.46 -6.52
N TYR A 55 33.46 5.97 -7.29
CA TYR A 55 34.79 5.52 -6.91
C TYR A 55 35.82 6.01 -7.95
N GLU A 56 35.53 7.09 -8.70
CA GLU A 56 36.57 7.77 -9.48
C GLU A 56 37.65 8.35 -8.55
N ASP A 57 37.30 8.76 -7.32
CA ASP A 57 38.24 9.32 -6.33
C ASP A 57 39.24 8.30 -5.74
N LEU A 58 39.03 7.02 -5.99
CA LEU A 58 39.88 5.92 -5.53
C LEU A 58 40.62 5.25 -6.70
N LEU A 59 40.40 5.69 -7.95
CA LEU A 59 41.29 5.38 -9.06
C LEU A 59 42.58 6.23 -8.98
N ASP A 60 42.50 7.45 -8.44
CA ASP A 60 43.66 8.33 -8.26
C ASP A 60 44.50 8.02 -7.01
N LYS A 61 43.91 7.35 -6.02
CA LYS A 61 44.64 6.82 -4.86
C LYS A 61 44.78 5.32 -5.02
N LYS A 62 45.98 4.88 -5.40
CA LYS A 62 46.45 3.47 -5.34
C LYS A 62 46.38 2.89 -3.91
N GLU A 63 45.20 2.84 -3.31
CA GLU A 63 44.94 1.97 -2.17
C GLU A 63 44.19 0.75 -2.69
N GLU A 64 44.93 -0.08 -3.42
CA GLU A 64 44.57 -1.44 -3.89
C GLU A 64 44.29 -2.43 -2.75
N LYS A 65 43.85 -1.97 -1.57
CA LYS A 65 43.64 -2.83 -0.39
C LYS A 65 42.28 -3.53 -0.37
N HIS A 66 41.30 -3.08 -1.17
CA HIS A 66 39.93 -3.60 -1.15
C HIS A 66 39.48 -4.27 -2.45
N ARG A 67 40.36 -4.36 -3.45
CA ARG A 67 40.08 -5.03 -4.74
C ARG A 67 41.04 -6.19 -4.96
N SER A 68 41.13 -7.06 -3.95
CA SER A 68 41.92 -8.27 -4.00
C SER A 68 41.23 -9.32 -4.88
N LYS A 69 41.40 -9.23 -6.21
CA LYS A 69 41.12 -10.31 -7.18
C LYS A 69 39.65 -10.78 -7.25
N GLY A 70 38.78 -10.10 -7.98
CA GLY A 70 37.44 -10.64 -8.24
C GLY A 70 36.54 -9.70 -9.01
N ALA A 71 35.48 -10.23 -9.62
CA ALA A 71 34.49 -9.53 -10.44
C ALA A 71 33.95 -8.23 -9.78
N PRO A 72 33.41 -7.26 -10.57
CA PRO A 72 32.71 -6.13 -9.99
C PRO A 72 31.64 -6.62 -9.01
N TRP A 73 31.46 -5.89 -7.92
CA TRP A 73 30.37 -6.17 -6.99
C TRP A 73 29.03 -5.85 -7.68
N VAL A 74 27.98 -6.57 -7.32
CA VAL A 74 26.69 -6.48 -7.99
C VAL A 74 25.59 -6.44 -6.95
N ALA A 75 24.68 -5.48 -7.07
CA ALA A 75 23.43 -5.45 -6.33
C ALA A 75 22.26 -5.66 -7.31
N LYS A 76 21.25 -6.41 -6.87
CA LYS A 76 20.01 -6.66 -7.62
C LYS A 76 18.85 -6.54 -6.65
N ALA A 77 17.74 -5.97 -7.11
CA ALA A 77 16.48 -5.96 -6.39
C ALA A 77 15.39 -6.52 -7.30
N GLU A 78 14.53 -7.37 -6.73
CA GLU A 78 13.40 -7.96 -7.43
C GLU A 78 12.18 -7.95 -6.50
N VAL A 79 11.01 -7.63 -7.05
CA VAL A 79 9.74 -7.75 -6.31
C VAL A 79 9.40 -9.23 -6.13
N ASP A 80 9.04 -9.64 -4.90
CA ASP A 80 8.69 -11.03 -4.61
C ASP A 80 7.45 -11.45 -5.42
N SER A 81 7.62 -12.44 -6.30
CA SER A 81 6.60 -12.84 -7.27
C SER A 81 5.39 -13.55 -6.66
N LYS A 82 5.39 -13.81 -5.35
CA LYS A 82 4.29 -14.51 -4.66
C LYS A 82 3.12 -13.59 -4.33
N ASP A 83 3.41 -12.42 -3.77
CA ASP A 83 2.40 -11.49 -3.29
C ASP A 83 2.70 -10.02 -3.59
N ASN A 84 3.87 -9.72 -4.14
CA ASN A 84 4.39 -8.38 -4.39
C ASN A 84 4.41 -7.49 -3.13
N LYS A 85 4.45 -8.06 -1.92
CA LYS A 85 4.47 -7.30 -0.65
C LYS A 85 5.88 -7.05 -0.13
N LYS A 86 6.88 -7.61 -0.79
CA LYS A 86 8.29 -7.53 -0.40
C LYS A 86 9.16 -7.28 -1.63
N VAL A 87 10.25 -6.56 -1.43
CA VAL A 87 11.32 -6.45 -2.42
C VAL A 87 12.53 -7.20 -1.88
N VAL A 88 13.02 -8.19 -2.62
CA VAL A 88 14.19 -8.98 -2.27
C VAL A 88 15.41 -8.32 -2.89
N VAL A 89 16.37 -7.93 -2.06
CA VAL A 89 17.64 -7.35 -2.48
C VAL A 89 18.74 -8.39 -2.28
N GLU A 90 19.44 -8.71 -3.36
CA GLU A 90 20.60 -9.60 -3.39
C GLU A 90 21.85 -8.81 -3.74
N VAL A 91 22.85 -8.86 -2.87
CA VAL A 91 24.11 -8.18 -3.09
C VAL A 91 25.30 -9.13 -3.01
N LYS A 92 26.22 -8.99 -3.96
CA LYS A 92 27.38 -9.87 -4.16
C LYS A 92 28.68 -9.10 -4.17
N ASN A 93 29.69 -9.68 -3.52
CA ASN A 93 31.07 -9.20 -3.57
C ASN A 93 31.26 -7.73 -3.13
N MET A 94 30.40 -7.23 -2.24
CA MET A 94 30.55 -5.88 -1.69
C MET A 94 31.77 -5.79 -0.77
N TYR A 95 32.32 -4.59 -0.71
CA TYR A 95 33.46 -4.23 0.13
C TYR A 95 33.10 -3.04 1.04
N PRO A 96 33.86 -2.80 2.12
CA PRO A 96 33.66 -1.65 3.02
C PRO A 96 33.63 -0.32 2.26
N GLY A 97 32.60 0.48 2.46
CA GLY A 97 32.38 1.75 1.76
C GLY A 97 31.62 1.65 0.43
N ALA A 98 31.29 0.45 -0.05
CA ALA A 98 30.43 0.30 -1.22
C ALA A 98 29.03 0.87 -0.96
N ARG A 99 28.47 1.56 -1.95
CA ARG A 99 27.19 2.26 -1.87
C ARG A 99 26.25 1.86 -3.00
N PHE A 100 25.00 1.60 -2.66
CA PHE A 100 23.93 1.36 -3.64
C PHE A 100 22.64 2.01 -3.19
N THR A 101 21.84 2.41 -4.17
CA THR A 101 20.49 2.95 -4.00
C THR A 101 19.49 1.97 -4.59
N VAL A 102 18.50 1.56 -3.79
CA VAL A 102 17.38 0.74 -4.23
C VAL A 102 16.18 1.65 -4.47
N GLU A 103 15.63 1.62 -5.66
CA GLU A 103 14.45 2.40 -6.04
C GLU A 103 13.26 1.45 -6.12
N THR A 104 12.16 1.80 -5.45
CA THR A 104 10.97 0.95 -5.41
C THR A 104 9.73 1.79 -5.64
N LYS A 105 8.72 1.20 -6.30
CA LYS A 105 7.41 1.80 -6.47
C LYS A 105 6.36 1.06 -5.69
N LEU A 106 5.64 1.76 -4.83
CA LEU A 106 4.59 1.22 -3.97
C LEU A 106 3.23 1.70 -4.46
N LYS A 107 2.31 0.78 -4.79
CA LYS A 107 0.98 1.08 -5.34
C LYS A 107 -0.14 0.54 -4.46
N ASN A 108 -1.19 1.34 -4.25
CA ASN A 108 -2.43 0.86 -3.63
C ASN A 108 -3.32 0.13 -4.65
N THR A 109 -3.37 -1.20 -4.55
CA THR A 109 -4.25 -2.06 -5.36
C THR A 109 -5.60 -2.34 -4.68
N GLY A 110 -5.76 -1.93 -3.43
CA GLY A 110 -7.00 -2.06 -2.67
C GLY A 110 -8.08 -1.05 -3.08
N THR A 111 -9.21 -1.13 -2.39
CA THR A 111 -10.34 -0.22 -2.53
C THR A 111 -10.44 0.80 -1.39
N ILE A 112 -9.53 0.72 -0.41
CA ILE A 112 -9.47 1.61 0.76
C ILE A 112 -8.21 2.47 0.71
N HIS A 113 -8.33 3.76 1.06
CA HIS A 113 -7.20 4.65 1.25
C HIS A 113 -6.25 4.16 2.35
N ALA A 114 -4.96 4.22 2.06
CA ALA A 114 -3.91 3.70 2.91
C ALA A 114 -2.92 4.79 3.32
N LYS A 115 -2.15 4.52 4.38
CA LYS A 115 -1.02 5.32 4.81
C LYS A 115 0.18 4.41 5.11
N LEU A 116 1.36 4.79 4.65
CA LEU A 116 2.61 4.12 5.00
C LEU A 116 3.01 4.56 6.41
N THR A 117 3.22 3.60 7.31
CA THR A 117 3.63 3.89 8.70
C THR A 117 5.08 3.56 8.95
N ASP A 118 5.56 2.42 8.43
CA ASP A 118 6.92 1.98 8.70
C ASP A 118 7.52 1.26 7.49
N ILE A 119 8.85 1.21 7.46
CA ILE A 119 9.60 0.36 6.54
C ILE A 119 10.49 -0.56 7.35
N GLU A 120 10.39 -1.86 7.10
CA GLU A 120 11.14 -2.90 7.78
C GLU A 120 12.10 -3.62 6.83
N PHE A 121 13.30 -3.91 7.34
CA PHE A 121 14.36 -4.63 6.65
C PHE A 121 14.51 -6.01 7.32
N ASP A 122 14.15 -7.07 6.60
CA ASP A 122 14.21 -8.44 7.10
C ASP A 122 15.39 -9.18 6.48
N PHE A 123 16.32 -9.63 7.32
CA PHE A 123 17.53 -10.32 6.90
C PHE A 123 17.39 -11.82 7.08
N GLU A 124 17.67 -12.58 6.02
CA GLU A 124 17.69 -14.04 6.09
C GLU A 124 18.69 -14.53 7.14
N HIS A 125 18.49 -15.73 7.69
CA HIS A 125 19.30 -16.26 8.79
C HIS A 125 20.82 -16.24 8.54
N GLY A 126 21.27 -16.34 7.28
CA GLY A 126 22.68 -16.24 6.88
C GLY A 126 23.22 -14.80 6.74
N SER A 127 22.35 -13.79 6.71
CA SER A 127 22.69 -12.38 6.49
C SER A 127 22.55 -11.52 7.76
N LYS A 128 22.14 -12.10 8.90
CA LYS A 128 21.88 -11.35 10.16
C LYS A 128 23.11 -10.65 10.71
N ASP A 129 24.29 -11.25 10.56
CA ASP A 129 25.53 -10.59 10.98
C ASP A 129 25.94 -9.49 10.01
N PHE A 130 25.64 -9.65 8.72
CA PHE A 130 25.84 -8.63 7.69
C PHE A 130 24.95 -7.39 7.93
N ALA A 131 23.73 -7.58 8.43
CA ALA A 131 22.81 -6.47 8.76
C ALA A 131 23.44 -5.38 9.63
N LYS A 132 24.36 -5.74 10.53
CA LYS A 132 25.05 -4.79 11.43
C LYS A 132 25.99 -3.84 10.69
N TYR A 133 26.46 -4.23 9.52
CA TYR A 133 27.43 -3.48 8.71
C TYR A 133 26.78 -2.82 7.49
N LEU A 134 25.50 -3.11 7.21
CA LEU A 134 24.72 -2.40 6.20
C LEU A 134 24.11 -1.15 6.83
N ILE A 135 24.72 0.00 6.59
CA ILE A 135 24.27 1.29 7.07
C ILE A 135 23.22 1.83 6.10
N LEU A 136 22.04 2.18 6.62
CA LEU A 136 21.09 2.98 5.86
C LEU A 136 21.54 4.43 5.95
N LYS A 137 21.85 5.04 4.81
CA LYS A 137 22.25 6.44 4.70
C LYS A 137 21.06 7.36 4.56
N GLU A 138 20.16 7.00 3.65
CA GLU A 138 19.09 7.90 3.25
C GLU A 138 17.84 7.09 2.83
N ILE A 139 16.66 7.62 3.15
CA ILE A 139 15.40 7.25 2.50
C ILE A 139 14.76 8.52 1.95
N LYS A 140 14.42 8.52 0.67
CA LYS A 140 13.68 9.62 0.01
C LYS A 140 12.29 9.16 -0.39
N ILE A 141 11.30 9.98 -0.05
CA ILE A 141 9.90 9.81 -0.44
C ILE A 141 9.36 11.19 -0.82
N GLY A 142 9.25 11.46 -2.13
CA GLY A 142 8.93 12.80 -2.62
C GLY A 142 9.90 13.86 -2.08
N ASP A 143 9.38 14.92 -1.47
CA ASP A 143 10.18 16.00 -0.88
C ASP A 143 10.77 15.67 0.51
N LYS A 144 10.47 14.49 1.07
CA LYS A 144 10.91 14.11 2.41
C LYS A 144 12.12 13.20 2.35
N THR A 145 13.10 13.50 3.19
CA THR A 145 14.35 12.77 3.29
C THR A 145 14.62 12.38 4.75
N TYR A 146 14.91 11.10 4.97
CA TYR A 146 15.31 10.54 6.26
C TYR A 146 16.77 10.16 6.15
N GLU A 147 17.62 10.75 6.97
CA GLU A 147 19.05 10.42 7.00
C GLU A 147 19.39 9.62 8.25
N SER A 148 20.25 8.63 8.09
CA SER A 148 20.79 7.80 9.16
C SER A 148 22.24 7.47 8.86
N ASP A 149 23.03 7.18 9.90
CA ASP A 149 24.41 6.70 9.78
C ASP A 149 24.59 5.37 10.51
N LYS A 150 23.49 4.64 10.71
CA LYS A 150 23.46 3.38 11.46
C LYS A 150 22.78 2.29 10.66
N ALA A 151 23.15 1.05 10.97
CA ALA A 151 22.36 -0.10 10.60
C ALA A 151 20.99 -0.05 11.30
N VAL A 152 19.92 -0.11 10.50
CA VAL A 152 18.54 -0.09 11.00
C VAL A 152 17.77 -1.27 10.43
N ASN A 153 16.91 -1.85 11.28
CA ASN A 153 15.99 -2.91 10.85
C ASN A 153 14.57 -2.38 10.62
N LYS A 154 14.29 -1.17 11.11
CA LYS A 154 12.99 -0.53 11.01
C LYS A 154 13.16 0.98 11.00
N VAL A 155 12.44 1.67 10.12
CA VAL A 155 12.30 3.13 10.11
C VAL A 155 10.83 3.46 10.35
N ASP A 156 10.57 4.26 11.37
CA ASP A 156 9.24 4.80 11.67
C ASP A 156 9.02 6.06 10.81
N LEU A 157 7.98 6.03 10.00
CA LEU A 157 7.55 7.10 9.10
C LEU A 157 6.15 7.62 9.47
N SER A 158 5.65 7.30 10.66
CA SER A 158 4.30 7.67 11.09
C SER A 158 4.06 9.19 11.06
N ASP A 159 5.09 9.97 11.38
CA ASP A 159 5.06 11.43 11.35
C ASP A 159 5.04 12.02 9.93
N TRP A 160 5.37 11.22 8.92
CA TRP A 160 5.46 11.69 7.54
C TRP A 160 4.09 11.71 6.84
N GLU A 161 3.04 11.16 7.45
CA GLU A 161 1.68 11.13 6.88
C GLU A 161 1.65 10.77 5.38
N VAL A 162 2.44 9.78 4.97
CA VAL A 162 2.55 9.39 3.56
C VAL A 162 1.28 8.66 3.14
N LYS A 163 0.45 9.31 2.30
CA LYS A 163 -0.88 8.84 1.91
C LYS A 163 -0.83 8.13 0.56
N LEU A 164 -1.47 6.97 0.52
CA LEU A 164 -1.72 6.16 -0.67
C LEU A 164 -3.21 6.26 -0.99
N LEU A 165 -3.57 7.29 -1.75
CA LEU A 165 -4.95 7.55 -2.10
C LEU A 165 -5.44 6.56 -3.16
N LYS A 166 -6.76 6.49 -3.29
CA LYS A 166 -7.40 5.64 -4.30
C LYS A 166 -8.32 6.50 -5.13
N THR A 167 -7.91 6.78 -6.36
CA THR A 167 -8.66 7.66 -7.27
C THR A 167 -9.82 6.94 -7.98
N SER A 168 -9.80 5.62 -8.06
CA SER A 168 -10.69 4.85 -8.94
C SER A 168 -12.13 4.64 -8.45
N GLY A 169 -12.53 5.26 -7.33
CA GLY A 169 -13.81 4.99 -6.66
C GLY A 169 -14.88 6.08 -6.78
N LEU A 170 -14.54 7.29 -7.22
CA LEU A 170 -15.50 8.38 -7.42
C LEU A 170 -16.06 8.38 -8.85
N ARG A 171 -16.47 7.21 -9.34
CA ARG A 171 -17.42 7.20 -10.46
C ARG A 171 -18.79 7.50 -9.86
N THR A 172 -19.18 8.77 -9.88
CA THR A 172 -20.60 9.09 -9.89
C THR A 172 -21.21 8.30 -11.03
N ASN A 173 -22.34 7.64 -10.76
CA ASN A 173 -23.10 6.93 -11.78
C ASN A 173 -23.60 7.94 -12.83
N GLU A 174 -22.75 8.34 -13.77
CA GLU A 174 -23.16 9.02 -14.99
C GLU A 174 -23.53 7.95 -15.99
N ALA A 175 -24.85 7.89 -16.21
CA ALA A 175 -25.59 7.20 -17.24
C ALA A 175 -24.78 6.26 -18.15
N GLU A 176 -25.11 4.97 -18.07
CA GLU A 176 -25.01 4.08 -19.23
C GLU A 176 -25.50 4.83 -20.46
N ASN A 177 -24.55 5.20 -21.32
CA ASN A 177 -24.82 5.84 -22.58
C ASN A 177 -25.43 4.75 -23.48
N VAL A 178 -26.75 4.63 -23.45
CA VAL A 178 -27.48 3.79 -24.39
C VAL A 178 -27.29 4.41 -25.76
N GLU A 179 -26.31 3.90 -26.51
CA GLU A 179 -26.13 4.25 -27.91
C GLU A 179 -27.41 3.96 -28.70
N GLY A 180 -27.88 4.93 -29.47
CA GLY A 180 -28.63 4.61 -30.70
C GLY A 180 -30.00 5.22 -30.94
N VAL A 181 -30.37 6.36 -30.35
CA VAL A 181 -31.53 7.13 -30.88
C VAL A 181 -31.19 8.62 -30.97
N GLN A 182 -30.82 9.08 -32.17
CA GLN A 182 -30.76 10.52 -32.47
C GLN A 182 -32.08 10.96 -33.11
N PRO A 183 -32.86 11.88 -32.49
CA PRO A 183 -33.96 12.54 -33.19
C PRO A 183 -33.41 13.63 -34.11
N GLU A 184 -33.81 13.58 -35.39
CA GLU A 184 -33.34 14.48 -36.45
C GLU A 184 -33.99 15.87 -36.40
N TRP A 185 -33.69 16.75 -35.44
CA TRP A 185 -34.03 18.18 -35.57
C TRP A 185 -33.01 19.12 -34.89
N GLY A 186 -32.13 19.72 -35.70
CA GLY A 186 -32.06 21.18 -35.85
C GLY A 186 -31.61 22.10 -34.71
N TRP A 187 -30.79 21.68 -33.74
CA TRP A 187 -30.12 22.60 -32.81
C TRP A 187 -28.60 22.32 -32.76
N PRO A 188 -27.71 23.33 -32.76
CA PRO A 188 -26.28 23.08 -32.66
C PRO A 188 -26.01 22.51 -31.26
N TRP A 189 -25.57 21.26 -31.20
CA TRP A 189 -25.09 20.67 -29.96
C TRP A 189 -23.96 21.54 -29.38
N PRO A 190 -23.88 21.71 -28.05
CA PRO A 190 -22.66 22.21 -27.45
C PRO A 190 -21.50 21.32 -27.93
N PRO A 191 -20.29 21.89 -28.16
CA PRO A 191 -19.12 21.08 -28.48
C PRO A 191 -19.03 19.94 -27.47
N LYS A 192 -18.68 18.73 -27.95
CA LYS A 192 -18.46 17.59 -27.06
C LYS A 192 -17.62 18.07 -25.88
N PRO A 193 -18.00 17.77 -24.63
CA PRO A 193 -17.15 18.06 -23.48
C PRO A 193 -15.75 17.55 -23.82
N ASP A 194 -14.73 18.37 -23.57
CA ASP A 194 -13.36 17.91 -23.70
C ASP A 194 -13.25 16.57 -22.94
N PRO A 195 -12.57 15.55 -23.50
CA PRO A 195 -12.42 14.28 -22.82
C PRO A 195 -11.90 14.56 -21.42
N GLU A 196 -12.60 14.05 -20.40
CA GLU A 196 -12.21 14.24 -19.01
C GLU A 196 -10.71 13.91 -18.88
N PRO A 197 -9.93 14.76 -18.19
CA PRO A 197 -8.52 14.46 -17.96
C PRO A 197 -8.45 13.07 -17.34
N GLN A 198 -7.72 12.16 -17.99
CA GLN A 198 -7.50 10.84 -17.43
C GLN A 198 -6.89 11.03 -16.03
N PRO A 199 -7.34 10.26 -15.01
CA PRO A 199 -6.78 10.37 -13.67
C PRO A 199 -5.26 10.23 -13.77
N ASP A 200 -4.55 11.16 -13.14
CA ASP A 200 -3.09 11.16 -13.10
C ASP A 200 -2.63 9.76 -12.64
N PRO A 201 -1.84 9.02 -13.44
CA PRO A 201 -1.40 7.67 -13.08
C PRO A 201 -0.64 7.60 -11.75
N ASP A 202 -0.22 8.76 -11.21
CA ASP A 202 0.71 8.87 -10.10
C ASP A 202 0.05 9.10 -8.71
N GLU A 203 -1.26 9.31 -8.60
CA GLU A 203 -1.90 9.59 -7.29
C GLU A 203 -2.03 8.35 -6.37
N ASP A 204 -1.95 7.15 -6.96
CA ASP A 204 -2.07 5.85 -6.27
C ASP A 204 -0.70 5.20 -6.00
N THR A 205 0.39 5.83 -6.45
CA THR A 205 1.76 5.28 -6.44
C THR A 205 2.75 6.19 -5.73
N ILE A 206 3.71 5.59 -5.04
CA ILE A 206 4.75 6.30 -4.32
C ILE A 206 6.09 5.70 -4.68
N ASP A 207 6.99 6.56 -5.14
CA ASP A 207 8.39 6.21 -5.35
C ASP A 207 9.15 6.36 -4.02
N ILE A 208 9.93 5.34 -3.68
CA ILE A 208 10.77 5.31 -2.49
C ILE A 208 12.18 4.90 -2.89
N GLU A 209 13.15 5.73 -2.55
CA GLU A 209 14.57 5.45 -2.74
C GLU A 209 15.23 5.15 -1.39
N TYR A 210 16.03 4.08 -1.34
CA TYR A 210 16.81 3.67 -0.16
C TYR A 210 18.29 3.64 -0.50
N THR A 211 19.09 4.51 0.10
CA THR A 211 20.53 4.50 -0.08
C THR A 211 21.21 3.78 1.08
N PHE A 212 22.00 2.78 0.74
CA PHE A 212 22.77 1.98 1.69
C PHE A 212 24.27 2.14 1.46
N GLU A 213 25.04 2.08 2.54
CA GLU A 213 26.51 2.04 2.53
C GLU A 213 26.99 0.90 3.43
N ILE A 214 28.02 0.19 3.02
CA ILE A 214 28.71 -0.75 3.92
C ILE A 214 29.65 0.01 4.84
N ASP A 215 29.60 -0.28 6.15
CA ASP A 215 30.50 0.31 7.13
C ASP A 215 31.96 0.19 6.68
N ARG A 216 32.62 1.34 6.54
CA ARG A 216 34.01 1.45 6.10
C ARG A 216 34.99 0.78 7.05
N ASN A 217 34.60 0.57 8.31
CA ASN A 217 35.42 -0.10 9.31
C ASN A 217 35.22 -1.62 9.33
N ALA A 218 34.34 -2.17 8.49
CA ALA A 218 34.12 -3.61 8.41
C ALA A 218 35.37 -4.33 7.92
N THR A 219 35.72 -5.43 8.58
CA THR A 219 36.84 -6.31 8.20
C THR A 219 36.38 -7.42 7.25
N GLU A 220 37.31 -8.03 6.53
CA GLU A 220 37.06 -9.14 5.60
C GLU A 220 36.37 -10.36 6.27
N ASN A 221 36.58 -10.55 7.57
CA ASN A 221 35.89 -11.60 8.33
C ASN A 221 34.42 -11.29 8.61
N GLN A 222 34.03 -10.01 8.58
CA GLN A 222 32.69 -9.50 8.87
C GLN A 222 31.86 -9.34 7.59
N VAL A 223 32.48 -8.79 6.54
CA VAL A 223 31.92 -8.71 5.19
C VAL A 223 32.87 -9.46 4.27
N LYS A 224 32.51 -10.70 3.97
CA LYS A 224 33.36 -11.59 3.19
C LYS A 224 33.31 -11.20 1.72
N GLU A 225 34.47 -11.06 1.11
CA GLU A 225 34.59 -10.98 -0.35
C GLU A 225 34.02 -12.26 -0.98
N ASN A 226 33.40 -12.15 -2.15
CA ASN A 226 32.67 -13.21 -2.86
C ASN A 226 31.47 -13.84 -2.11
N ALA A 227 31.03 -13.26 -0.98
CA ALA A 227 29.78 -13.66 -0.36
C ALA A 227 28.56 -13.05 -1.07
N THR A 228 27.43 -13.75 -0.96
CA THR A 228 26.12 -13.26 -1.40
C THR A 228 25.27 -13.03 -0.17
N TYR A 229 24.74 -11.81 -0.03
CA TYR A 229 23.86 -11.41 1.06
C TYR A 229 22.48 -11.10 0.51
N LYS A 230 21.45 -11.53 1.23
CA LYS A 230 20.05 -11.32 0.87
C LYS A 230 19.28 -10.71 2.03
N PHE A 231 18.45 -9.72 1.72
CA PHE A 231 17.49 -9.13 2.64
C PHE A 231 16.22 -8.73 1.91
N SER A 232 15.13 -8.53 2.65
CA SER A 232 13.83 -8.15 2.12
C SER A 232 13.38 -6.82 2.70
N LEU A 233 12.91 -5.93 1.83
CA LEU A 233 12.21 -4.69 2.18
C LEU A 233 10.73 -4.98 2.34
N LYS A 234 10.12 -4.47 3.42
CA LYS A 234 8.68 -4.57 3.68
C LYS A 234 8.12 -3.19 4.04
N ALA A 235 7.04 -2.81 3.38
CA ALA A 235 6.26 -1.64 3.74
C ALA A 235 5.15 -2.02 4.72
N ILE A 236 5.09 -1.37 5.88
CA ILE A 236 4.00 -1.49 6.84
C ILE A 236 2.99 -0.39 6.56
N VAL A 237 1.77 -0.80 6.23
CA VAL A 237 0.72 0.09 5.77
C VAL A 237 -0.52 -0.09 6.64
N ARG A 238 -1.20 1.02 6.94
CA ARG A 238 -2.49 1.03 7.64
C ARG A 238 -3.55 1.75 6.83
N GLN A 239 -4.82 1.55 7.19
CA GLN A 239 -5.91 2.35 6.65
C GLN A 239 -5.72 3.82 7.04
N LEU A 240 -6.02 4.75 6.14
CA LEU A 240 -5.82 6.18 6.37
C LEU A 240 -6.58 6.70 7.61
N ASN A 241 -7.82 6.24 7.80
CA ASN A 241 -8.67 6.61 8.93
C ASN A 241 -8.36 5.84 10.24
N ASP A 242 -7.38 4.94 10.23
CA ASP A 242 -6.97 4.23 11.45
C ASP A 242 -6.22 5.18 12.39
N ARG A 243 -6.87 5.52 13.51
CA ARG A 243 -6.32 6.34 14.61
C ARG A 243 -5.65 5.49 15.69
N GLY A 244 -5.69 4.16 15.57
CA GLY A 244 -5.19 3.25 16.59
C GLY A 244 -3.68 3.04 16.53
N ASP A 245 -3.09 2.81 17.70
CA ASP A 245 -1.75 2.25 17.90
C ASP A 245 -1.67 0.74 17.53
N GLY A 246 -2.70 0.21 16.87
CA GLY A 246 -2.85 -1.22 16.55
C GLY A 246 -3.46 -2.04 17.70
N ARG A 247 -3.92 -1.43 18.80
CA ARG A 247 -4.65 -2.13 19.86
C ARG A 247 -6.15 -1.99 19.65
N ILE A 248 -6.83 -3.12 19.45
CA ILE A 248 -8.29 -3.19 19.55
C ILE A 248 -8.63 -2.90 21.01
N ARG A 249 -9.11 -1.70 21.31
CA ARG A 249 -9.75 -1.41 22.59
C ARG A 249 -11.18 -1.89 22.48
N PHE A 250 -11.45 -3.03 23.12
CA PHE A 250 -12.81 -3.33 23.53
C PHE A 250 -13.10 -2.40 24.70
N ASP A 251 -13.89 -1.36 24.47
CA ASP A 251 -14.48 -0.62 25.56
C ASP A 251 -15.47 -1.59 26.25
N GLU A 252 -15.18 -1.94 27.51
CA GLU A 252 -16.09 -2.65 28.43
C GLU A 252 -17.25 -1.76 28.88
#